data_AF-A0A5N9GRU2-F1
#
_entry.id   AF-A0A5N9GRU2-F1
#
_cell.length_a   1.000
_cell.length_b   1.000
_cell.length_c   1.000
_cell.angle_alpha   90.00
_cell.angle_beta   90.00
_cell.angle_gamma   90.00
#
_symmetry.space_group_name_H-M   'P 1'
#
loop_
_entity.id
_entity.type
_entity.pdbx_description
1 polymer ?
#
loop_
_entity_poly.entity_id
_entity_poly.type
_entity_poly.pdbx_seq_one_letter_code
_entity_poly.pdbx_strand_id
1 'polypeptide(L)'
;MAIEPTAEPEGPLFNDSRAIGNFDGVTFMVTDESEATFTVGEQLTRLPLPNDAVLKTNAVTGEVFLGGRPSSISIDIHRLSSDQRLRDNWVRTRMFPQDR
;
A
#
# COMPACT_ATOMS: atom_id res chain seq x y z
N MET A 1 15.61 -4.79 47.99
CA MET A 1 14.48 -4.48 47.10
C MET A 1 14.89 -4.99 45.72
N ALA A 2 14.32 -6.10 45.24
CA ALA A 2 14.68 -6.70 43.96
C ALA A 2 13.87 -6.03 42.83
N ILE A 3 14.52 -5.74 41.71
CA ILE A 3 13.87 -5.23 40.49
C ILE A 3 13.31 -6.42 39.71
N GLU A 4 12.01 -6.38 39.41
CA GLU A 4 11.35 -7.39 38.57
C GLU A 4 11.70 -7.15 37.09
N PRO A 5 11.90 -8.21 36.28
CA PRO A 5 12.16 -8.06 34.85
C PRO A 5 10.91 -7.55 34.13
N THR A 6 11.01 -6.37 33.53
CA THR A 6 10.01 -5.81 32.61
C THR A 6 9.76 -6.79 31.46
N ALA A 7 8.53 -7.31 31.35
CA ALA A 7 8.10 -8.09 30.20
C ALA A 7 8.05 -7.19 28.95
N GLU A 8 8.64 -7.69 27.85
CA GLU A 8 8.56 -7.09 26.52
C GLU A 8 7.11 -7.12 26.02
N PRO A 9 6.58 -6.05 25.38
CA PRO A 9 5.17 -6.03 24.99
C PRO A 9 4.92 -7.11 23.93
N GLU A 10 4.09 -8.10 24.27
CA GLU A 10 3.66 -9.11 23.32
C GLU A 10 2.94 -8.43 22.16
N GLY A 11 3.56 -8.49 20.97
CA GLY A 11 2.95 -8.03 19.75
C GLY A 11 1.61 -8.72 19.49
N PRO A 12 0.76 -8.16 18.62
CA PRO A 12 -0.53 -8.76 18.33
C PRO A 12 -0.36 -10.22 17.87
N LEU A 13 -1.01 -11.13 18.59
CA LEU A 13 -1.06 -12.54 18.26
C LEU A 13 -1.94 -12.71 17.01
N PHE A 14 -1.30 -12.83 15.85
CA PHE A 14 -2.00 -13.25 14.64
C PHE A 14 -2.16 -14.77 14.68
N ASN A 15 -3.40 -15.25 14.67
CA ASN A 15 -3.67 -16.68 14.57
C ASN A 15 -3.39 -17.13 13.12
N ASP A 16 -2.31 -17.91 12.93
CA ASP A 16 -1.87 -18.41 11.62
C ASP A 16 -2.83 -19.43 10.99
N SER A 17 -3.91 -19.78 11.68
CA SER A 17 -4.99 -20.62 11.16
C SER A 17 -5.86 -19.83 10.18
N ARG A 18 -5.40 -19.68 8.94
CA ARG A 18 -6.22 -19.17 7.84
C ARG A 18 -7.28 -20.21 7.48
N ALA A 19 -8.43 -20.17 8.14
CA ALA A 19 -9.58 -20.99 7.78
C ALA A 19 -10.38 -20.32 6.65
N ILE A 20 -10.79 -21.10 5.65
CA ILE A 20 -11.78 -20.63 4.67
C ILE A 20 -13.14 -20.57 5.41
N GLY A 21 -13.55 -19.36 5.81
CA GLY A 21 -14.84 -19.08 6.44
C GLY A 21 -15.89 -18.63 5.42
N ASN A 22 -17.16 -18.66 5.81
CA ASN A 22 -18.20 -17.95 5.07
C ASN A 22 -18.15 -16.47 5.46
N PHE A 23 -17.75 -15.61 4.53
CA PHE A 23 -17.63 -14.16 4.75
C PHE A 23 -18.76 -13.37 4.09
N ASP A 24 -19.89 -14.02 3.83
CA ASP A 24 -21.04 -13.35 3.24
C ASP A 24 -21.51 -12.19 4.12
N GLY A 25 -21.67 -11.01 3.52
CA GLY A 25 -21.99 -9.76 4.22
C GLY A 25 -20.80 -8.98 4.80
N VAL A 26 -19.57 -9.50 4.80
CA VAL A 26 -18.39 -8.74 5.27
C VAL A 26 -17.89 -7.80 4.17
N THR A 27 -17.86 -6.50 4.50
CA THR A 27 -17.40 -5.42 3.61
C THR A 27 -16.36 -4.56 4.31
N PHE A 28 -15.25 -4.29 3.63
CA PHE A 28 -14.26 -3.30 4.04
C PHE A 28 -14.34 -2.08 3.14
N MET A 29 -14.39 -0.89 3.76
CA MET A 29 -14.34 0.37 3.05
C MET A 29 -12.89 0.84 2.98
N VAL A 30 -12.43 1.15 1.77
CA VAL A 30 -11.11 1.74 1.55
C VAL A 30 -11.28 3.25 1.60
N THR A 31 -10.68 3.88 2.60
CA THR A 31 -10.76 5.31 2.89
C THR A 31 -9.42 6.00 2.60
N ASP A 32 -9.37 7.31 2.80
CA ASP A 32 -8.17 8.14 2.70
C ASP A 32 -7.08 7.82 3.74
N GLU A 33 -7.39 7.03 4.77
CA GLU A 33 -6.41 6.45 5.69
C GLU A 33 -5.64 5.26 5.09
N SER A 34 -6.07 4.75 3.92
CA SER A 34 -5.38 3.69 3.19
C SER A 34 -4.24 4.25 2.33
N GLU A 35 -3.19 3.46 2.11
CA GLU A 35 -2.05 3.82 1.24
C GLU A 35 -1.86 2.76 0.16
N ALA A 36 -1.75 3.20 -1.10
CA ALA A 36 -1.25 2.38 -2.20
C ALA A 36 0.24 2.68 -2.43
N THR A 37 1.06 1.63 -2.50
CA THR A 37 2.50 1.72 -2.79
C THR A 37 2.84 0.98 -4.09
N PHE A 38 3.55 1.67 -4.98
CA PHE A 38 4.09 1.12 -6.22
C PHE A 38 5.62 1.12 -6.13
N THR A 39 6.22 -0.06 -6.23
CA THR A 39 7.68 -0.21 -6.21
C THR A 39 8.15 -0.63 -7.60
N VAL A 40 9.01 0.20 -8.20
CA VAL A 40 9.67 -0.08 -9.47
C VAL A 40 11.11 -0.46 -9.18
N GLY A 41 11.48 -1.70 -9.51
CA GLY A 41 12.87 -2.13 -9.45
C GLY A 41 13.64 -1.58 -10.63
N GLU A 42 14.58 -0.66 -10.41
CA GLU A 42 15.48 -0.15 -11.44
C GLU A 42 16.87 -0.77 -11.27
N GLN A 43 17.37 -1.48 -12.28
CA GLN A 43 18.77 -1.91 -12.32
C GLN A 43 19.58 -0.93 -13.17
N LEU A 44 20.12 0.11 -12.54
CA LEU A 44 21.06 1.02 -13.17
C LEU A 44 22.48 0.53 -12.91
N THR A 45 23.16 0.08 -13.98
CA THR A 45 24.50 -0.54 -13.98
C THR A 45 25.64 0.31 -13.38
N ARG A 46 25.36 1.52 -12.92
CA ARG A 46 26.34 2.51 -12.42
C ARG A 46 25.94 3.22 -11.12
N LEU A 47 24.82 2.84 -10.50
CA LEU A 47 24.39 3.43 -9.24
C LEU A 47 24.34 2.37 -8.12
N PRO A 48 24.77 2.69 -6.90
CA PRO A 48 24.66 1.77 -5.77
C PRO A 48 23.20 1.41 -5.50
N LEU A 49 22.95 0.13 -5.21
CA LEU A 49 21.62 -0.37 -4.88
C LEU A 49 21.22 0.02 -3.44
N PRO A 50 19.91 0.17 -3.14
CA PRO A 50 18.78 -0.02 -4.07
C PRO A 50 18.49 1.25 -4.87
N ASN A 51 18.32 1.10 -6.19
CA ASN A 51 17.81 2.17 -7.07
C ASN A 51 16.28 2.05 -7.25
N ASP A 52 15.60 1.37 -6.34
CA ASP A 52 14.17 1.15 -6.47
C ASP A 52 13.42 2.47 -6.29
N ALA A 53 12.48 2.76 -7.20
CA ALA A 53 11.59 3.89 -7.05
C ALA A 53 10.32 3.45 -6.31
N VAL A 54 10.06 4.04 -5.15
CA VAL A 54 8.84 3.80 -4.37
C VAL A 54 7.92 5.02 -4.52
N LEU A 55 6.73 4.80 -5.06
CA LEU A 55 5.69 5.82 -5.22
C LEU A 55 4.50 5.48 -4.34
N LYS A 56 3.95 6.47 -3.66
CA LYS A 56 2.86 6.31 -2.68
C LYS A 56 1.72 7.26 -2.96
N THR A 57 0.49 6.85 -2.65
CA THR A 57 -0.69 7.72 -2.67
C THR A 57 -1.72 7.25 -1.64
N ASN A 58 -2.35 8.22 -0.97
CA ASN A 58 -3.52 8.01 -0.11
C ASN A 58 -4.83 8.27 -0.84
N ALA A 59 -4.77 8.65 -2.13
CA ALA A 59 -5.95 8.86 -2.95
C ALA A 59 -6.46 7.51 -3.48
N VAL A 60 -6.87 6.66 -2.53
CA VAL A 60 -7.38 5.32 -2.74
C VAL A 60 -8.76 5.25 -2.12
N THR A 61 -9.74 4.77 -2.88
CA THR A 61 -11.13 4.64 -2.40
C THR A 61 -11.77 3.40 -2.98
N GLY A 62 -12.70 2.79 -2.27
CA GLY A 62 -13.45 1.65 -2.81
C GLY A 62 -14.02 0.74 -1.75
N GLU A 63 -14.50 -0.41 -2.20
CA GLU A 63 -15.17 -1.42 -1.38
C GLU A 63 -14.61 -2.80 -1.70
N VAL A 64 -14.26 -3.53 -0.65
CA VAL A 64 -13.80 -4.92 -0.74
C VAL A 64 -14.83 -5.82 -0.08
N PHE A 65 -15.44 -6.70 -0.89
CA PHE A 65 -16.40 -7.70 -0.45
C PHE A 65 -15.71 -9.06 -0.31
N LEU A 66 -15.74 -9.64 0.89
CA LEU A 66 -15.13 -10.96 1.12
C LEU A 66 -16.07 -12.13 0.79
N GLY A 67 -17.36 -11.86 0.55
CA GLY A 67 -18.39 -12.85 0.19
C GLY A 67 -18.38 -13.30 -1.28
N GLY A 68 -17.33 -13.01 -2.05
CA GLY A 68 -17.20 -13.45 -3.46
C GLY A 68 -17.90 -12.56 -4.51
N ARG A 69 -18.57 -11.48 -4.08
CA ARG A 69 -19.01 -10.40 -4.98
C ARG A 69 -17.79 -9.64 -5.54
N PRO A 70 -17.85 -9.11 -6.78
CA PRO A 70 -16.80 -8.25 -7.30
C PRO A 70 -16.51 -7.07 -6.38
N SER A 71 -15.22 -6.88 -6.07
CA SER A 71 -14.70 -5.72 -5.33
C SER A 71 -14.17 -4.68 -6.30
N SER A 72 -14.20 -3.41 -5.91
CA SER A 72 -13.71 -2.32 -6.75
C SER A 72 -12.89 -1.33 -5.92
N ILE A 73 -11.68 -1.05 -6.38
CA ILE A 73 -10.77 -0.07 -5.78
C ILE A 73 -10.34 0.89 -6.88
N SER A 74 -10.47 2.19 -6.61
CA SER A 74 -10.00 3.27 -7.45
C SER A 74 -8.78 3.91 -6.81
N ILE A 75 -7.74 4.14 -7.61
CA ILE A 75 -6.49 4.76 -7.18
C ILE A 75 -6.23 5.96 -8.10
N ASP A 76 -6.11 7.16 -7.53
CA ASP A 76 -5.66 8.34 -8.27
C ASP A 76 -4.12 8.30 -8.38
N ILE A 77 -3.68 7.87 -9.55
CA ILE A 77 -2.28 7.75 -9.93
C ILE A 77 -1.58 9.10 -10.15
N HIS A 78 -2.33 10.19 -10.36
CA HIS A 78 -1.75 11.53 -10.50
C HIS A 78 -1.34 12.11 -9.14
N ARG A 79 -1.84 11.54 -8.05
CA ARG A 79 -1.44 11.87 -6.68
C ARG A 79 -0.28 11.03 -6.15
N LEU A 80 0.30 10.15 -6.97
CA LEU A 80 1.55 9.47 -6.63
C LEU A 80 2.67 10.47 -6.30
N SER A 81 3.41 10.16 -5.25
CA SER A 81 4.56 10.92 -4.79
C SER A 81 5.70 9.96 -4.41
N SER A 82 6.93 10.37 -4.67
CA SER A 82 8.14 9.65 -4.29
C SER A 82 9.12 10.57 -3.55
N ASP A 83 10.30 10.05 -3.27
CA ASP A 83 11.42 10.83 -2.72
C ASP A 83 12.07 11.79 -3.73
N GLN A 84 11.70 11.72 -5.02
CA GLN A 84 12.27 12.56 -6.09
C GLN A 84 11.21 13.33 -6.87
N ARG A 85 11.19 14.66 -6.70
CA ARG A 85 10.26 15.58 -7.39
C ARG A 85 10.29 15.47 -8.92
N LEU A 86 11.46 15.22 -9.50
CA LEU A 86 11.59 15.07 -10.96
C LEU A 86 10.86 13.82 -11.46
N ARG A 87 10.92 12.73 -10.69
CA ARG A 87 10.19 11.50 -10.97
C ARG A 87 8.69 11.74 -10.88
N ASP A 88 8.23 12.39 -9.81
CA ASP A 88 6.80 12.69 -9.61
C ASP A 88 6.23 13.51 -10.78
N ASN A 89 6.97 14.54 -11.21
CA ASN A 89 6.59 15.35 -12.36
C ASN A 89 6.55 14.53 -13.66
N TRP A 90 7.56 13.68 -13.88
CA TRP A 90 7.61 12.82 -15.07
C TRP A 90 6.43 11.84 -15.10
N VAL A 91 6.14 11.18 -13.97
CA VAL A 91 5.01 10.23 -13.85
C VAL A 91 3.69 10.93 -14.17
N ARG A 92 3.45 12.09 -13.55
CA ARG A 92 2.20 12.86 -13.74
C ARG A 92 2.00 13.38 -15.16
N THR A 93 3.07 13.77 -15.84
CA THR A 93 2.98 14.50 -17.12
C THR A 93 3.27 13.66 -18.35
N ARG A 94 4.00 12.54 -18.20
CA ARG A 94 4.46 11.73 -19.34
C ARG A 94 4.03 10.27 -19.27
N MET A 95 4.03 9.66 -18.09
CA MET A 95 3.70 8.24 -17.95
C MET A 95 2.20 7.99 -18.08
N PHE A 96 1.40 8.85 -17.45
CA PHE A 96 -0.06 8.77 -17.44
C PHE A 96 -0.62 10.06 -18.03
N PRO A 97 -0.59 10.22 -19.37
CA PRO A 97 -1.23 11.37 -20.01
C PRO A 97 -2.68 11.45 -19.56
N GLN A 98 -3.16 12.68 -19.33
CA GLN A 98 -4.57 12.92 -19.03
C GLN A 98 -5.35 12.50 -20.27
N ASP A 99 -6.05 11.37 -20.22
CA ASP A 99 -7.02 11.00 -21.24
C ASP A 99 -8.08 12.10 -21.24
N ARG A 100 -8.12 12.89 -22.34
CA ARG A 100 -9.11 13.94 -22.56
C ARG A 100 -10.40 13.36 -23.09
#